data_AF-A0A1Q6RUX5-F1
#
_entry.id   AF-A0A1Q6RUX5-F1
#
_cell.length_a   1.000
_cell.length_b   1.000
_cell.length_c   1.000
_cell.angle_alpha   90.00
_cell.angle_beta   90.00
_cell.angle_gamma   90.00
#
_symmetry.space_group_name_H-M   'P 1'
#
loop_
_entity.id
_entity.type
_entity.pdbx_description
1 polymer ?
#
loop_
_entity_poly.entity_id
_entity_poly.type
_entity_poly.pdbx_seq_one_letter_code
_entity_poly.pdbx_strand_id
1 'polypeptide(L)'
;MGRKMKLDGNCGSKFITIDDEKKWALIREIATVDRYKNSFNAIVNDALMFGLPELHRRLFDKVEIDGEEKTVSVPREYSEDALYFELVRLMRENIANQVVLKRLVCSIFNLLAVWGEGARMGEAFKKGFLKDTPDFIVKEEARLLKEAGR
;
A
#
# COMPACT_ATOMS: atom_id res chain seq x y z
N MET A 1 -26.95 13.61 30.73
CA MET A 1 -28.00 13.09 29.82
C MET A 1 -27.49 13.21 28.39
N GLY A 2 -27.17 12.09 27.74
CA GLY A 2 -26.74 12.10 26.34
C GLY A 2 -27.93 12.31 25.41
N ARG A 3 -27.88 13.32 24.53
CA ARG A 3 -28.83 13.41 23.42
C ARG A 3 -28.62 12.20 22.52
N LYS A 4 -29.69 11.45 22.23
CA LYS A 4 -29.65 10.38 21.23
C LYS A 4 -29.39 11.01 19.86
N MET A 5 -28.38 10.51 19.16
CA MET A 5 -28.02 10.95 17.82
C MET A 5 -29.18 10.65 16.85
N LYS A 6 -29.73 11.69 16.22
CA LYS A 6 -30.65 11.57 15.09
C LYS A 6 -29.88 11.94 13.83
N LEU A 7 -29.91 11.05 12.84
CA LEU A 7 -29.40 11.29 11.49
C LEU A 7 -30.62 11.60 10.62
N ASP A 8 -31.06 12.84 10.63
CA ASP A 8 -32.03 13.37 9.70
C ASP A 8 -31.35 13.80 8.39
N GLY A 9 -32.06 13.70 7.27
CA GLY A 9 -31.54 13.94 5.91
C GLY A 9 -31.09 15.38 5.63
N ASN A 10 -31.15 16.26 6.62
CA ASN A 10 -30.62 17.61 6.56
C ASN A 10 -29.47 17.72 7.57
N CYS A 11 -28.28 17.28 7.19
CA CYS A 11 -27.06 17.40 7.99
C CYS A 11 -26.64 18.87 8.09
N GLY A 12 -27.37 19.67 8.87
CA GLY A 12 -26.97 21.04 9.22
C GLY A 12 -25.64 21.06 9.98
N SER A 13 -25.06 22.25 10.14
CA SER A 13 -23.76 22.47 10.78
C SER A 13 -23.65 21.76 12.13
N LYS A 14 -22.83 20.71 12.22
CA LYS A 14 -22.53 20.02 13.46
C LYS A 14 -21.24 20.59 14.05
N PHE A 15 -21.33 21.06 15.28
CA PHE A 15 -20.17 21.49 16.05
C PHE A 15 -19.54 20.26 16.71
N ILE A 16 -18.29 19.99 16.39
CA ILE A 16 -17.50 18.91 16.99
C ILE A 16 -16.55 19.54 17.99
N THR A 17 -16.58 19.06 19.23
CA THR A 17 -15.59 19.41 20.26
C THR A 17 -14.58 18.28 20.35
N ILE A 18 -13.29 18.62 20.28
CA ILE A 18 -12.19 17.68 20.47
C ILE A 18 -11.60 17.98 21.84
N ASP A 19 -11.66 17.02 22.77
CA ASP A 19 -11.15 17.23 24.14
C ASP A 19 -9.68 16.79 24.29
N ASP A 20 -9.15 16.08 23.31
CA ASP A 20 -7.80 15.52 23.35
C ASP A 20 -6.76 16.53 22.87
N GLU A 21 -5.89 16.98 23.79
CA GLU A 21 -4.83 17.95 23.53
C GLU A 21 -3.82 17.46 22.48
N LYS A 22 -3.55 16.15 22.40
CA LYS A 22 -2.63 15.59 21.40
C LYS A 22 -3.21 15.71 20.00
N LYS A 23 -4.53 15.50 19.86
CA LYS A 23 -5.22 15.70 18.58
C LYS A 23 -5.22 17.18 18.19
N TRP A 24 -5.40 18.09 19.15
CA TRP A 24 -5.29 19.52 18.90
C TRP A 24 -3.90 19.96 18.47
N ALA A 25 -2.83 19.36 19.00
CA ALA A 25 -1.47 19.62 18.52
C ALA A 25 -1.33 19.30 17.03
N LEU A 26 -1.75 18.10 16.61
CA LEU A 26 -1.72 17.68 15.20
C LEU A 26 -2.54 18.61 14.30
N ILE A 27 -3.75 18.98 14.73
CA ILE A 27 -4.64 19.87 13.98
C ILE A 27 -4.02 21.26 13.82
N ARG A 28 -3.41 21.80 14.88
CA ARG A 28 -2.75 23.11 14.83
C ARG A 28 -1.59 23.12 13.83
N GLU A 29 -0.80 22.06 13.81
CA GLU A 29 0.26 21.90 12.82
C GLU A 29 -0.31 21.78 11.40
N ILE A 30 -1.32 20.92 11.17
CA ILE A 30 -1.98 20.79 9.86
C ILE A 30 -2.57 22.13 9.38
N ALA A 31 -3.12 22.94 10.29
CA ALA A 31 -3.68 24.25 9.98
C ALA A 31 -2.63 25.27 9.48
N THR A 32 -1.34 25.03 9.68
CA THR A 32 -0.27 25.89 9.14
C THR A 32 -0.10 25.73 7.63
N VAL A 33 -0.57 24.62 7.04
CA VAL A 33 -0.54 24.39 5.60
C VAL A 33 -1.57 25.30 4.93
N ASP A 34 -1.18 26.02 3.88
CA ASP A 34 -2.03 27.01 3.20
C ASP A 34 -3.40 26.46 2.77
N ARG A 35 -3.47 25.15 2.44
CA ARG A 35 -4.72 24.43 2.12
C ARG A 35 -5.76 24.48 3.23
N TYR A 36 -5.34 24.46 4.49
CA TYR A 36 -6.20 24.30 5.67
C TYR A 36 -6.37 25.56 6.51
N LYS A 37 -5.56 26.59 6.23
CA LYS A 37 -5.49 27.85 6.97
C LYS A 37 -6.84 28.48 7.32
N ASN A 38 -7.81 28.36 6.43
CA ASN A 38 -9.12 29.02 6.56
C ASN A 38 -10.29 28.06 6.84
N SER A 39 -10.06 26.74 6.92
CA SER A 39 -11.15 25.78 7.03
C SER A 39 -10.79 24.60 7.92
N PHE A 40 -11.22 24.67 9.18
CA PHE A 40 -11.20 23.52 10.08
C PHE A 40 -12.04 22.36 9.53
N ASN A 41 -13.16 22.66 8.85
CA ASN A 41 -14.00 21.63 8.26
C ASN A 41 -13.27 20.82 7.18
N ALA A 42 -12.36 21.45 6.42
CA ALA A 42 -11.52 20.73 5.46
C ALA A 42 -10.55 19.76 6.17
N ILE A 43 -9.95 20.18 7.29
CA ILE A 43 -9.09 19.29 8.11
C ILE A 43 -9.91 18.10 8.61
N VAL A 44 -11.11 18.35 9.14
CA VAL A 44 -11.98 17.29 9.67
C VAL A 44 -12.41 16.32 8.57
N ASN A 45 -12.83 16.82 7.41
CA ASN A 45 -13.24 15.96 6.30
C ASN A 45 -12.07 15.06 5.84
N ASP A 46 -10.88 15.62 5.65
CA ASP A 46 -9.71 14.84 5.24
C ASP A 46 -9.26 13.88 6.36
N ALA A 47 -9.34 14.30 7.62
CA ALA A 47 -9.03 13.45 8.78
C ALA A 47 -10.05 12.32 8.98
N LEU A 48 -11.31 12.49 8.56
CA LEU A 48 -12.31 11.42 8.57
C LEU A 48 -12.02 10.37 7.49
N MET A 49 -11.42 10.77 6.37
CA MET A 49 -11.05 9.85 5.29
C MET A 49 -9.80 9.02 5.62
N PHE A 50 -8.74 9.65 6.14
CA PHE A 50 -7.44 8.99 6.34
C PHE A 50 -7.14 8.65 7.81
N GLY A 51 -7.79 9.34 8.75
CA GLY A 51 -7.37 9.40 10.15
C GLY A 51 -6.43 10.58 10.40
N LEU A 52 -6.62 11.28 11.52
CA LEU A 52 -5.85 12.48 11.89
C LEU A 52 -4.32 12.24 11.98
N PRO A 53 -3.81 11.14 12.58
CA PRO A 53 -2.37 10.88 12.63
C PRO A 53 -1.76 10.61 11.25
N GLU A 54 -2.51 9.93 10.37
CA GLU A 54 -2.07 9.60 9.02
C GLU A 54 -2.06 10.85 8.12
N LEU A 55 -3.06 11.72 8.26
CA LEU A 55 -3.09 13.02 7.59
C LEU A 55 -1.89 13.89 7.99
N HIS A 56 -1.54 13.91 9.27
CA HIS A 56 -0.37 14.63 9.78
C HIS A 56 0.93 14.08 9.19
N ARG A 57 1.15 12.76 9.27
CA ARG A 57 2.31 12.10 8.65
C ARG A 57 2.43 12.44 7.17
N ARG A 58 1.36 12.38 6.39
CA ARG A 58 1.43 12.69 4.95
C ARG A 58 1.80 14.14 4.62
N LEU A 59 1.49 15.08 5.49
CA LEU A 59 1.79 16.50 5.29
C LEU A 59 3.20 16.88 5.76
N PHE A 60 3.75 16.15 6.74
CA PHE A 60 4.99 16.53 7.42
C PHE A 60 6.10 15.48 7.40
N ASP A 61 5.82 14.20 7.13
CA ASP A 61 6.86 13.19 6.92
C ASP A 61 7.59 13.48 5.62
N LYS A 62 8.89 13.72 5.77
CA LYS A 62 9.84 13.79 4.68
C LYS A 62 10.33 12.37 4.41
N VAL A 63 10.12 11.89 3.19
CA VAL A 63 10.75 10.65 2.73
C VAL A 63 12.11 11.03 2.16
N GLU A 64 13.19 10.54 2.76
CA GLU A 64 14.53 10.66 2.19
C GLU A 64 14.64 9.72 0.98
N ILE A 65 14.77 10.31 -0.20
CA ILE A 65 15.14 9.58 -1.43
C ILE A 65 16.41 10.26 -1.95
N ASP A 66 17.49 9.50 -2.05
CA ASP A 66 18.78 9.92 -2.61
C ASP A 66 19.45 11.15 -1.97
N GLY A 67 19.32 11.33 -0.66
CA GLY A 67 20.10 12.32 0.10
C GLY A 67 19.66 13.79 -0.06
N GLU A 68 18.52 14.07 -0.70
CA GLU A 68 17.88 15.39 -0.69
C GLU A 68 16.53 15.34 0.04
N GLU A 69 16.36 16.18 1.06
CA GLU A 69 15.06 16.40 1.72
C GLU A 69 14.11 17.10 0.75
N LYS A 70 13.29 16.35 0.01
CA LYS A 70 12.20 16.91 -0.78
C LYS A 70 10.92 16.93 0.04
N THR A 71 10.30 18.11 0.14
CA THR A 71 8.92 18.23 0.60
C THR A 71 8.04 17.50 -0.42
N VAL A 72 7.31 16.48 0.03
CA VAL A 72 6.30 15.84 -0.81
C VAL A 72 5.19 16.86 -0.98
N SER A 73 5.28 17.71 -2.01
CA SER A 73 4.18 18.57 -2.41
C SER A 73 3.05 17.65 -2.84
N VAL A 74 2.09 17.43 -1.94
CA VAL A 74 0.89 16.64 -2.18
C VAL A 74 0.25 17.17 -3.46
N PRO A 75 0.18 16.38 -4.55
CA PRO A 75 -0.48 16.80 -5.77
C PRO A 75 -1.94 17.18 -5.48
N ARG A 76 -2.41 18.22 -6.18
CA ARG A 76 -3.82 18.65 -6.20
C ARG A 76 -4.71 17.42 -6.32
N GLU A 77 -5.55 17.21 -5.31
CA GLU A 77 -6.61 16.20 -5.28
C GLU A 77 -6.11 14.76 -5.52
N TYR A 78 -5.88 14.03 -4.42
CA TYR A 78 -6.16 12.59 -4.44
C TYR A 78 -7.69 12.44 -4.50
N SER A 79 -8.28 12.57 -5.69
CA SER A 79 -9.56 11.92 -5.95
C SER A 79 -9.35 10.41 -5.79
N GLU A 80 -10.39 9.65 -5.45
CA GLU A 80 -10.32 8.18 -5.44
C GLU A 80 -9.62 7.64 -6.71
N ASP A 81 -9.81 8.31 -7.85
CA ASP A 81 -9.18 8.00 -9.13
C ASP A 81 -7.64 8.01 -9.11
N ALA A 82 -6.99 8.90 -8.35
CA ALA A 82 -5.53 8.96 -8.26
C ALA A 82 -4.98 7.74 -7.50
N LEU A 83 -5.68 7.30 -6.45
CA LEU A 83 -5.33 6.10 -5.71
C LEU A 83 -5.58 4.85 -6.56
N TYR A 84 -6.70 4.78 -7.29
CA TYR A 84 -6.96 3.71 -8.24
C TYR A 84 -5.93 3.67 -9.36
N PHE A 85 -5.51 4.82 -9.89
CA PHE A 85 -4.48 4.90 -10.92
C PHE A 85 -3.14 4.36 -10.42
N GLU A 86 -2.74 4.74 -9.20
CA GLU A 86 -1.50 4.25 -8.59
C GLU A 86 -1.57 2.74 -8.30
N LEU A 87 -2.71 2.24 -7.81
CA LEU A 87 -2.94 0.81 -7.61
C LEU A 87 -2.83 0.05 -8.94
N VAL A 88 -3.44 0.56 -10.00
CA VAL A 88 -3.36 -0.03 -11.35
C VAL A 88 -1.92 0.01 -11.88
N ARG A 89 -1.18 1.09 -11.63
CA ARG A 89 0.24 1.22 -12.00
C ARG A 89 1.09 0.15 -11.29
N LEU A 90 0.95 0.03 -9.98
CA LEU A 90 1.66 -0.97 -9.17
C LEU A 90 1.29 -2.40 -9.57
N MET A 91 0.01 -2.67 -9.87
CA MET A 91 -0.41 -3.99 -10.35
C MET A 91 0.18 -4.32 -11.73
N ARG A 92 0.25 -3.35 -12.65
CA ARG A 92 0.91 -3.55 -13.96
C ARG A 92 2.39 -3.83 -13.80
N GLU A 93 3.06 -3.12 -12.88
CA GLU A 93 4.46 -3.34 -12.57
C GLU A 93 4.70 -4.74 -11.99
N ASN A 94 3.83 -5.20 -11.07
CA ASN A 94 3.89 -6.55 -10.51
C ASN A 94 3.73 -7.62 -11.59
N ILE A 95 2.77 -7.47 -12.50
CA ILE A 95 2.57 -8.37 -13.64
C ILE A 95 3.82 -8.39 -14.54
N ALA A 96 4.39 -7.23 -14.84
CA ALA A 96 5.62 -7.14 -15.64
C ALA A 96 6.78 -7.90 -14.98
N ASN A 97 6.96 -7.73 -13.66
CA ASN A 97 7.96 -8.45 -12.87
C ASN A 97 7.73 -9.97 -12.92
N GLN A 98 6.48 -10.43 -12.76
CA GLN A 98 6.15 -11.85 -12.88
C GLN A 98 6.46 -12.42 -14.27
N VAL A 99 6.20 -11.66 -15.34
CA VAL A 99 6.52 -12.07 -16.72
C VAL A 99 8.04 -12.21 -16.90
N VAL A 100 8.82 -11.25 -16.39
CA VAL A 100 10.30 -11.32 -16.43
C VAL A 100 10.80 -12.53 -15.67
N LEU A 101 10.32 -12.74 -14.44
CA LEU A 101 10.66 -13.91 -13.62
C LEU A 101 10.35 -15.23 -14.34
N LYS A 102 9.15 -15.35 -14.93
CA LYS A 102 8.77 -16.55 -15.70
C LYS A 102 9.72 -16.80 -16.87
N ARG A 103 10.11 -15.75 -17.61
CA ARG A 103 11.06 -15.86 -18.74
C ARG A 103 12.43 -16.33 -18.27
N LEU A 104 12.96 -15.73 -17.20
CA LEU A 104 14.26 -16.12 -16.62
C LEU A 104 14.24 -17.58 -16.14
N VAL A 105 13.21 -17.97 -15.38
CA VAL A 105 13.05 -19.35 -14.90
C VAL A 105 12.92 -20.34 -16.05
N CYS A 106 12.14 -20.03 -17.09
CA CYS A 106 12.05 -20.90 -18.28
C CYS A 106 13.39 -21.01 -19.01
N SER A 107 14.16 -19.91 -19.11
CA SER A 107 15.49 -19.92 -19.72
C SER A 107 16.46 -20.80 -18.93
N ILE A 108 16.47 -20.68 -17.59
CA ILE A 108 17.29 -21.52 -16.70
C ILE A 108 16.85 -22.98 -16.80
N PHE A 109 15.53 -23.24 -16.81
CA PHE A 109 14.98 -24.57 -16.98
C PHE A 109 15.47 -25.21 -18.29
N ASN A 110 15.34 -24.50 -19.41
CA ASN A 110 15.80 -25.01 -20.70
C ASN A 110 17.31 -25.24 -20.73
N LEU A 111 18.10 -24.35 -20.13
CA LEU A 111 19.54 -24.53 -20.00
C LEU A 111 19.89 -25.80 -19.21
N LEU A 112 19.28 -25.99 -18.04
CA LEU A 112 19.47 -27.19 -17.20
C LEU A 112 19.02 -28.46 -17.92
N ALA A 113 17.94 -28.40 -18.69
CA ALA A 113 17.43 -29.53 -19.46
C ALA A 113 18.39 -29.96 -20.59
N VAL A 114 19.10 -29.00 -21.21
CA VAL A 114 20.17 -29.27 -22.18
C VAL A 114 21.42 -29.78 -21.47
N TRP A 115 21.79 -29.18 -20.35
CA TRP A 115 22.99 -29.56 -19.59
C TRP A 115 22.90 -30.97 -18.99
N GLY A 116 21.70 -31.40 -18.60
CA GLY A 116 21.42 -32.75 -18.11
C GLY A 116 21.04 -33.76 -19.19
N GLU A 117 21.14 -33.42 -20.48
CA GLU A 117 20.75 -34.30 -21.57
C GLU A 117 21.60 -35.58 -21.58
N GLY A 118 20.94 -36.74 -21.62
CA GLY A 118 21.58 -38.05 -21.46
C GLY A 118 21.79 -38.51 -20.01
N ALA A 119 21.58 -37.64 -19.02
CA ALA A 119 21.61 -38.01 -17.60
C ALA A 119 20.20 -38.27 -17.06
N ARG A 120 20.08 -39.24 -16.13
CA ARG A 120 18.82 -39.57 -15.44
C ARG A 120 18.19 -38.33 -14.76
N MET A 121 19.01 -37.38 -14.31
CA MET A 121 18.59 -36.13 -13.70
C MET A 121 17.95 -35.16 -14.71
N GLY A 122 18.49 -35.04 -15.92
CA GLY A 122 17.89 -34.20 -16.97
C GLY A 122 16.56 -34.75 -17.48
N GLU A 123 16.43 -36.08 -17.58
CA GLU A 123 15.12 -36.71 -17.85
C GLU A 123 14.12 -36.48 -16.73
N ALA A 124 14.54 -36.57 -15.46
CA ALA A 124 13.66 -36.33 -14.32
C ALA A 124 13.14 -34.89 -14.30
N PHE A 125 14.00 -33.95 -14.67
CA PHE A 125 13.67 -32.54 -14.82
C PHE A 125 12.67 -32.28 -15.97
N LYS A 126 12.91 -32.83 -17.18
CA LYS A 126 11.98 -32.72 -18.32
C LYS A 126 10.61 -33.35 -18.05
N LYS A 127 10.56 -34.47 -17.32
CA LYS A 127 9.32 -35.18 -16.97
C LYS A 127 8.56 -34.53 -15.79
N GLY A 128 9.09 -33.46 -15.20
CA GLY A 128 8.44 -32.73 -14.12
C GLY A 128 8.47 -33.45 -12.77
N PHE A 129 9.38 -34.38 -12.55
CA PHE A 129 9.57 -35.05 -11.25
C PHE A 129 10.24 -34.15 -10.20
N LEU A 130 10.71 -32.96 -10.61
CA LEU A 130 11.34 -31.96 -9.74
C LEU A 130 10.47 -30.69 -9.62
N LYS A 131 9.16 -30.81 -9.82
CA LYS A 131 8.20 -29.69 -9.79
C LYS A 131 7.75 -29.30 -8.37
N ASP A 132 7.97 -30.18 -7.41
CA ASP A 132 7.45 -30.00 -6.05
C ASP A 132 8.19 -28.87 -5.33
N THR A 133 7.49 -28.15 -4.45
CA THR A 133 8.09 -27.08 -3.66
C THR A 133 9.23 -27.67 -2.80
N PRO A 134 10.45 -27.12 -2.87
CA PRO A 134 11.55 -27.59 -2.05
C PRO A 134 11.24 -27.49 -0.55
N ASP A 135 11.58 -28.52 0.22
CA ASP A 135 11.23 -28.66 1.65
C ASP A 135 11.59 -27.44 2.52
N PHE A 136 12.67 -26.72 2.16
CA PHE A 136 13.11 -25.55 2.90
C PHE A 136 12.20 -24.32 2.70
N ILE A 137 11.40 -24.27 1.63
CA ILE A 137 10.48 -23.15 1.31
C ILE A 137 9.06 -23.42 1.80
N VAL A 138 8.66 -24.69 1.94
CA VAL A 138 7.28 -25.10 2.29
C VAL A 138 6.75 -24.39 3.54
N LYS A 139 7.59 -24.19 4.57
CA LYS A 139 7.19 -23.52 5.81
C LYS A 139 6.87 -22.03 5.61
N GLU A 140 7.65 -21.35 4.78
CA GLU A 140 7.42 -19.94 4.47
C GLU A 140 6.20 -19.74 3.58
N GLU A 141 6.04 -20.61 2.57
CA GLU A 141 4.85 -20.60 1.70
C GLU A 141 3.56 -20.77 2.52
N ALA A 142 3.52 -21.75 3.43
CA ALA A 142 2.38 -21.97 4.32
C ALA A 142 2.09 -20.76 5.23
N ARG A 143 3.13 -20.03 5.68
CA ARG A 143 2.95 -18.81 6.47
C ARG A 143 2.30 -17.71 5.63
N LEU A 144 2.82 -17.46 4.43
CA LEU A 144 2.32 -16.41 3.52
C LEU A 144 0.86 -16.67 3.09
N LEU A 145 0.51 -17.92 2.78
CA LEU A 145 -0.87 -18.28 2.42
C LEU A 145 -1.85 -18.07 3.58
N LYS A 146 -1.42 -18.29 4.82
CA LYS A 146 -2.23 -18.05 6.02
C LYS A 146 -2.43 -16.56 6.30
N GLU A 147 -1.44 -15.72 5.97
CA GLU A 147 -1.53 -14.26 6.08
C GLU A 147 -2.46 -13.67 5.01
N ALA A 148 -2.43 -14.20 3.78
CA ALA A 148 -3.28 -13.74 2.68
C ALA A 148 -4.78 -14.10 2.82
N GLY A 149 -5.11 -15.11 3.64
CA GLY A 149 -6.48 -15.56 3.89
C GLY A 149 -7.19 -14.91 5.09
N ARG A 150 -6.55 -13.93 5.75
CA ARG A 150 -7.13 -13.13 6.84
C ARG A 150 -7.56 -11.77 6.36
#